data_AF-A0A3S4LDF1-F1
#
_entry.id   AF-A0A3S4LDF1-F1
#
_cell.length_a   1.000
_cell.length_b   1.000
_cell.length_c   1.000
_cell.angle_alpha   90.00
_cell.angle_beta   90.00
_cell.angle_gamma   90.00
#
_symmetry.space_group_name_H-M   'P 1'
#
loop_
_entity.id
_entity.type
_entity.pdbx_description
1 polymer ?
#
loop_
_entity_poly.entity_id
_entity_poly.type
_entity_poly.pdbx_seq_one_letter_code
_entity_poly.pdbx_strand_id
1 'polypeptide(L)'
;MWLAALAVMDGRFSVGMLFAFLSYKDQFSQRIAALIDKLFELRMLRLHGERVADILLTEPEPELNDVEIDPAHVQPAIELRNVSFRYSDSEPYVLRELSLAIPAGQCLAVTGASGCGKTTLLKLVLA
;
A
#
# COMPACT_ATOMS: atom_id res chain seq x y z
N MET A 1 -19.78 42.81 18.83
CA MET A 1 -19.27 44.18 18.56
C MET A 1 -20.33 45.22 18.87
N TRP A 2 -21.45 45.23 18.14
CA TRP A 2 -22.53 46.22 18.33
C TRP A 2 -23.07 46.31 19.78
N LEU A 3 -23.43 45.17 20.39
CA LEU A 3 -23.90 45.13 21.79
C LEU A 3 -22.85 45.60 22.82
N ALA A 4 -21.58 45.32 22.56
CA ALA A 4 -20.49 45.66 23.48
C ALA A 4 -20.12 47.14 23.40
N ALA A 5 -20.26 47.75 22.21
CA ALA A 5 -20.08 49.19 22.03
C ALA A 5 -21.19 50.00 22.73
N LEU A 6 -22.45 49.54 22.65
CA LEU A 6 -23.57 50.13 23.39
C LEU A 6 -23.37 50.07 24.91
N ALA A 7 -22.85 48.96 25.44
CA ALA A 7 -22.60 48.81 26.87
C ALA A 7 -21.48 49.73 27.42
N VAL A 8 -20.50 50.09 26.58
CA VAL A 8 -19.46 51.09 26.92
C VAL A 8 -20.06 52.49 26.93
N MET A 9 -20.92 52.82 25.96
CA MET A 9 -21.62 54.12 25.90
C MET A 9 -22.56 54.35 27.09
N ASP A 10 -23.19 53.28 27.60
CA ASP A 10 -24.02 53.31 28.82
C ASP A 10 -23.21 53.36 30.13
N GLY A 11 -21.86 53.43 30.06
CA GLY A 11 -20.96 53.50 31.23
C GLY A 11 -20.88 52.21 32.05
N ARG A 12 -21.53 51.13 31.59
CA ARG A 12 -21.53 49.81 32.27
C ARG A 12 -20.32 48.94 31.92
N PHE A 13 -19.57 49.33 30.90
CA PHE A 13 -18.37 48.64 30.43
C PHE A 13 -17.23 49.63 30.23
N SER A 14 -16.03 49.29 30.69
CA SER A 14 -14.84 50.10 30.39
C SER A 14 -14.29 49.75 29.00
N VAL A 15 -13.56 50.70 28.41
CA VAL A 15 -12.87 50.49 27.13
C VAL A 15 -11.88 49.31 27.24
N GLY A 16 -11.16 49.17 28.36
CA GLY A 16 -10.24 48.05 28.60
C GLY A 16 -10.94 46.68 28.64
N MET A 17 -12.14 46.61 29.23
CA MET A 17 -12.94 45.37 29.25
C MET A 17 -13.44 44.98 27.85
N LEU A 18 -13.77 45.97 26.99
CA LEU A 18 -14.11 45.72 25.60
C LEU A 18 -12.92 45.10 24.85
N PHE A 19 -11.71 45.67 24.98
CA PHE A 19 -10.50 45.12 24.36
C PHE A 19 -10.23 43.68 24.83
N ALA A 20 -10.30 43.42 26.15
CA ALA A 20 -10.12 42.08 26.70
C ALA A 20 -11.14 41.08 26.14
N PHE A 21 -12.42 41.46 26.06
CA PHE A 21 -13.48 40.62 25.50
C PHE A 21 -13.22 40.29 24.01
N LEU A 22 -12.78 41.26 23.22
CA LEU A 22 -12.48 41.03 21.80
C LEU A 22 -11.29 40.11 21.61
N SER A 23 -10.23 40.27 22.40
CA SER A 23 -9.08 39.37 22.40
C SER A 23 -9.46 37.94 22.81
N TYR A 24 -10.29 37.76 23.83
CA TYR A 24 -10.74 36.43 24.24
C TYR A 24 -11.68 35.78 23.23
N LYS A 25 -12.59 36.55 22.63
CA LYS A 25 -13.43 36.07 21.54
C LYS A 25 -12.58 35.56 20.38
N ASP A 26 -11.57 36.33 19.99
CA ASP A 26 -10.69 35.94 18.89
C ASP A 26 -9.87 34.68 19.21
N GLN A 27 -9.24 34.63 20.39
CA GLN A 27 -8.54 33.44 20.86
C GLN A 27 -9.44 32.21 20.93
N PHE A 28 -10.69 32.38 21.37
CA PHE A 28 -11.64 31.28 21.44
C PHE A 28 -11.99 30.74 20.05
N SER A 29 -12.29 31.62 19.10
CA SER A 29 -12.56 31.24 17.71
C SER A 29 -11.35 30.53 17.06
N GLN A 30 -10.15 31.06 17.27
CA GLN A 30 -8.91 30.45 16.76
C GLN A 30 -8.66 29.06 17.36
N ARG A 31 -8.87 28.89 18.67
CA ARG A 31 -8.69 27.59 19.34
C ARG A 31 -9.70 26.55 18.85
N ILE A 32 -10.95 26.95 18.57
CA ILE A 32 -11.95 26.06 17.98
C ILE A 32 -11.52 25.62 16.58
N ALA A 33 -11.10 26.57 15.74
CA ALA A 33 -10.63 26.25 14.39
C ALA A 33 -9.43 25.28 14.43
N ALA A 34 -8.44 25.56 15.29
CA ALA A 34 -7.28 24.69 15.47
C ALA A 34 -7.65 23.28 15.95
N LEU A 35 -8.67 23.14 16.80
CA LEU A 35 -9.17 21.84 17.25
C LEU A 35 -9.79 21.05 16.09
N ILE A 36 -10.54 21.72 15.21
CA ILE A 36 -11.12 21.11 14.01
C ILE A 36 -10.00 20.62 13.08
N ASP A 37 -9.00 21.47 12.83
CA ASP A 37 -7.85 21.09 11.99
C ASP A 37 -7.11 19.88 12.55
N LYS A 38 -6.88 19.85 13.87
CA LYS A 38 -6.25 18.71 14.55
C LYS A 38 -7.09 17.43 14.48
N LEU A 39 -8.42 17.55 14.49
CA LEU A 39 -9.30 16.40 14.29
C LEU A 39 -9.15 15.81 12.89
N PHE A 40 -9.03 16.67 11.86
CA PHE A 40 -8.75 16.21 10.49
C PHE A 40 -7.37 15.57 10.36
N GLU A 41 -6.34 16.18 10.94
CA GLU A 41 -4.97 15.64 10.94
C GLU A 41 -4.91 14.24 11.58
N LEU A 42 -5.60 14.04 12.71
CA LEU A 42 -5.64 12.75 13.39
C LEU A 42 -6.40 11.68 12.60
N ARG A 43 -7.46 12.07 11.86
CA ARG A 43 -8.16 11.15 10.95
C ARG A 43 -7.27 10.71 9.79
N MET A 44 -6.54 11.65 9.18
CA MET A 44 -5.59 11.34 8.10
C MET A 44 -4.47 10.43 8.56
N LEU A 45 -3.91 10.67 9.75
CA LEU A 45 -2.86 9.84 10.33
C LEU A 45 -3.32 8.39 10.51
N ARG A 46 -4.54 8.17 11.01
CA ARG A 46 -5.11 6.82 11.20
C ARG A 46 -5.20 6.05 9.88
N LEU A 47 -5.64 6.70 8.80
CA LEU A 47 -5.74 6.10 7.47
C LEU A 47 -4.38 5.70 6.89
N HIS A 48 -3.32 6.46 7.18
CA HIS A 48 -1.96 6.05 6.84
C HIS A 48 -1.47 4.85 7.67
N GLY A 49 -1.87 4.79 8.94
CA GLY A 49 -1.54 3.68 9.83
C GLY A 49 -2.09 2.33 9.33
N GLU A 50 -3.34 2.31 8.85
CA GLU A 50 -3.97 1.10 8.30
C GLU A 50 -3.17 0.53 7.11
N ARG A 51 -2.71 1.38 6.19
CA ARG A 51 -1.92 0.92 5.03
C ARG A 51 -0.57 0.32 5.40
N VAL A 52 0.08 0.87 6.42
CA VAL A 52 1.36 0.32 6.91
C VAL A 52 1.13 -1.00 7.64
N ALA A 53 0.03 -1.10 8.41
CA ALA A 53 -0.35 -2.35 9.07
C ALA A 53 -0.63 -3.46 8.04
N ASP A 54 -1.30 -3.16 6.92
CA ASP A 54 -1.55 -4.14 5.86
C ASP A 54 -0.25 -4.75 5.31
N ILE A 55 0.77 -3.93 5.03
CA ILE A 55 2.06 -4.41 4.52
C ILE A 55 2.78 -5.26 5.58
N LEU A 56 2.82 -4.80 6.83
CA LEU A 56 3.52 -5.48 7.92
C LEU A 56 2.87 -6.80 8.32
N LEU A 57 1.54 -6.92 8.17
CA LEU A 57 0.77 -8.09 8.54
C LEU A 57 0.47 -9.01 7.36
N THR A 58 0.93 -8.67 6.15
CA THR A 58 0.84 -9.58 5.00
C THR A 58 1.69 -10.81 5.30
N GLU A 59 1.09 -11.99 5.16
CA GLU A 59 1.81 -13.25 5.32
C GLU A 59 2.98 -13.30 4.33
N PRO A 60 4.22 -13.54 4.80
CA PRO A 60 5.35 -13.73 3.91
C PRO A 60 5.05 -14.85 2.92
N GLU A 61 5.45 -14.67 1.66
CA GLU A 61 5.41 -15.77 0.71
C GLU A 61 6.25 -16.93 1.29
N PRO A 62 5.75 -18.17 1.22
CA PRO A 62 6.44 -19.31 1.81
C PRO A 62 7.85 -19.39 1.20
N GLU A 63 8.87 -19.26 2.05
CA GLU A 63 10.24 -19.55 1.67
C GLU A 63 10.27 -21.00 1.18
N LEU A 64 10.55 -21.20 -0.11
CA LEU A 64 10.93 -22.49 -0.62
C LEU A 64 12.17 -22.90 0.16
N ASN A 65 12.08 -23.98 0.95
CA ASN A 65 13.17 -24.49 1.76
C ASN A 65 14.49 -24.32 0.99
N ASP A 66 15.49 -23.67 1.61
CA ASP A 66 16.88 -23.67 1.15
C ASP A 66 17.35 -25.14 1.14
N VAL A 67 17.01 -25.85 0.07
CA VAL A 67 17.66 -27.10 -0.25
C VAL A 67 19.08 -26.68 -0.59
N GLU A 68 20.02 -27.09 0.26
CA GLU A 68 21.44 -26.91 -0.02
C GLU A 68 21.78 -27.79 -1.23
N ILE A 69 21.65 -27.22 -2.43
CA ILE A 69 21.94 -27.90 -3.69
C ILE A 69 23.45 -27.83 -3.89
N ASP A 70 24.12 -28.97 -3.80
CA ASP A 70 25.52 -29.09 -4.22
C ASP A 70 25.62 -28.91 -5.75
N PRO A 71 26.21 -27.80 -6.25
CA PRO A 71 26.29 -27.52 -7.68
C PRO A 71 27.09 -28.58 -8.44
N ALA A 72 27.95 -29.34 -7.77
CA ALA A 72 28.76 -30.39 -8.39
C ALA A 72 27.94 -31.60 -8.86
N HIS A 73 26.72 -31.77 -8.33
CA HIS A 73 25.86 -32.93 -8.60
C HIS A 73 24.58 -32.59 -9.39
N VAL A 74 24.42 -31.34 -9.84
CA VAL A 74 23.26 -30.93 -10.64
C VAL A 74 23.48 -31.27 -12.10
N GLN A 75 22.63 -32.15 -12.65
CA GLN A 75 22.58 -32.35 -14.11
C GLN A 75 21.94 -31.11 -14.77
N PRO A 76 22.54 -30.53 -15.82
CA PRO A 76 22.03 -29.32 -16.47
C PRO A 76 20.85 -29.64 -17.40
N ALA A 77 19.78 -30.23 -16.86
CA ALA A 77 18.55 -30.54 -17.57
C ALA A 77 17.35 -29.89 -16.85
N ILE A 78 16.38 -29.41 -17.62
CA ILE A 78 15.18 -28.75 -17.10
C ILE A 78 13.99 -29.65 -17.39
N GLU A 79 13.18 -29.94 -16.37
CA GLU A 79 11.96 -30.73 -16.54
C GLU A 79 10.78 -30.06 -15.83
N LEU A 80 9.75 -29.76 -16.61
CA LEU A 80 8.45 -29.29 -16.16
C LEU A 80 7.49 -30.48 -16.23
N ARG A 81 6.79 -30.78 -15.13
CA ARG A 81 5.83 -31.90 -15.05
C ARG A 81 4.45 -31.38 -14.64
N ASN A 82 3.48 -31.46 -15.54
CA ASN A 82 2.09 -31.06 -15.33
C ASN A 82 1.92 -29.65 -14.72
N VAL A 83 2.76 -28.71 -15.14
CA VAL A 83 2.80 -27.36 -14.56
C VAL A 83 1.57 -26.57 -15.02
N SER A 84 0.82 -26.05 -14.05
CA SER A 84 -0.32 -25.17 -14.27
C SER A 84 -0.13 -23.89 -13.48
N PHE A 85 -0.35 -22.73 -14.10
CA PHE A 85 -0.10 -21.44 -13.47
C PHE A 85 -1.13 -20.39 -13.87
N ARG A 86 -1.51 -19.55 -12.89
CA ARG A 86 -2.34 -18.36 -13.01
C ARG A 86 -1.81 -17.29 -12.04
N TYR A 87 -2.00 -16.02 -12.37
CA TYR A 87 -1.52 -14.92 -11.53
C TYR A 87 -2.41 -14.63 -10.33
N SER A 88 -3.69 -14.99 -10.40
CA SER A 88 -4.64 -14.87 -9.31
C SER A 88 -5.73 -15.94 -9.43
N ASP A 89 -6.42 -16.22 -8.32
CA ASP A 89 -7.47 -17.26 -8.30
C ASP A 89 -8.68 -16.96 -9.17
N SER A 90 -8.92 -15.68 -9.46
CA SER A 90 -10.00 -15.19 -10.32
C SER A 90 -9.61 -15.15 -11.81
N GLU A 91 -8.33 -15.34 -12.14
CA GLU A 91 -7.85 -15.29 -13.51
C GLU A 91 -7.79 -16.67 -14.18
N PRO A 92 -7.96 -16.73 -15.51
CA PRO A 92 -7.79 -17.98 -16.23
C PRO A 92 -6.34 -18.47 -16.16
N TYR A 93 -6.17 -19.79 -16.14
CA TYR A 93 -4.84 -20.40 -16.26
C TYR A 93 -4.13 -19.95 -17.54
N VAL A 94 -2.94 -19.40 -17.34
CA VAL A 94 -2.00 -19.00 -18.40
C VAL A 94 -1.27 -20.23 -18.94
N LEU A 95 -0.92 -21.17 -18.06
CA LEU A 95 -0.36 -22.49 -18.39
C LEU A 95 -1.26 -23.56 -17.79
N ARG A 96 -1.52 -24.64 -18.53
CA ARG A 96 -2.37 -25.75 -18.11
C ARG A 96 -1.66 -27.06 -18.42
N GLU A 97 -1.38 -27.85 -17.39
CA GLU A 97 -0.82 -29.20 -17.46
C GLU A 97 0.40 -29.31 -18.40
N LEU A 98 1.26 -28.28 -18.39
CA LEU A 98 2.41 -28.21 -19.28
C LEU A 98 3.49 -29.20 -18.79
N SER A 99 3.84 -30.15 -19.64
CA SER A 99 4.97 -31.05 -19.45
C SER A 99 6.01 -30.84 -20.55
N LEU A 100 7.25 -30.54 -20.16
CA LEU A 100 8.35 -30.22 -21.07
C LEU A 100 9.68 -30.69 -20.47
N ALA A 101 10.48 -31.39 -21.25
CA ALA A 101 11.83 -31.80 -20.86
C ALA A 101 12.85 -31.18 -21.83
N ILE A 102 13.87 -30.51 -21.27
CA ILE A 102 14.97 -29.88 -21.99
C ILE A 102 16.27 -30.54 -21.53
N PRO A 103 16.83 -31.47 -22.32
CA PRO A 103 18.11 -32.10 -22.02
C PRO A 103 19.28 -31.12 -22.02
N ALA A 104 20.36 -31.51 -21.34
CA ALA A 104 21.61 -30.77 -21.33
C ALA A 104 22.13 -30.46 -22.74
N GLY A 105 22.51 -29.21 -22.97
CA GLY A 105 23.07 -28.74 -24.23
C GLY A 105 22.06 -28.53 -25.36
N GLN A 106 20.75 -28.71 -25.12
CA GLN A 106 19.73 -28.32 -26.11
C GLN A 106 19.45 -26.82 -26.10
N CYS A 107 19.14 -26.30 -27.28
CA CYS A 107 18.58 -24.96 -27.47
C CYS A 107 17.10 -25.08 -27.87
N LEU A 108 16.21 -24.56 -27.04
CA LEU A 108 14.77 -24.55 -27.28
C LEU A 108 14.30 -23.12 -27.61
N ALA A 109 13.58 -22.96 -28.72
CA ALA A 109 12.93 -21.71 -29.07
C ALA A 109 11.44 -21.75 -28.69
N VAL A 110 11.00 -20.86 -27.80
CA VAL A 110 9.60 -20.72 -27.42
C VAL A 110 8.93 -19.65 -28.30
N THR A 111 7.99 -20.07 -29.16
CA THR A 111 7.29 -19.18 -30.11
C THR A 111 5.78 -19.23 -29.91
N GLY A 112 5.06 -18.22 -30.43
CA GLY A 112 3.60 -18.15 -30.35
C GLY A 112 3.07 -16.72 -30.29
N ALA A 113 1.74 -16.55 -30.40
CA ALA A 113 1.08 -15.25 -30.36
C ALA A 113 1.29 -14.50 -29.03
N SER A 114 1.18 -13.16 -29.04
CA SER A 114 1.29 -12.38 -27.80
C SER A 114 0.25 -12.82 -26.76
N GLY A 115 0.62 -12.84 -25.48
CA GLY A 115 -0.27 -13.25 -24.38
C GLY A 115 -0.41 -14.77 -24.16
N CYS A 116 0.21 -15.64 -24.97
CA CYS A 116 0.09 -17.09 -24.79
C CYS A 116 0.94 -17.69 -23.63
N GLY A 117 1.49 -16.86 -22.72
CA GLY A 117 2.22 -17.35 -21.55
C GLY A 117 3.73 -17.60 -21.70
N LYS A 118 4.37 -17.20 -22.80
CA LYS A 118 5.81 -17.42 -23.03
C LYS A 118 6.70 -16.83 -21.93
N THR A 119 6.47 -15.56 -21.57
CA THR A 119 7.23 -14.90 -20.50
C THR A 119 6.97 -15.55 -19.15
N THR A 120 5.74 -16.02 -18.91
CA THR A 120 5.38 -16.74 -17.69
C THR A 120 6.12 -18.07 -17.58
N LEU A 121 6.20 -18.84 -18.68
CA LEU A 121 6.98 -20.08 -18.74
C LEU A 121 8.46 -19.82 -18.41
N LEU A 122 9.06 -18.81 -19.02
CA LEU A 122 10.46 -18.47 -18.75
C LEU A 122 10.69 -18.04 -17.30
N LYS A 123 9.75 -17.28 -16.70
CA LYS A 123 9.83 -16.91 -15.28
C LYS A 123 9.79 -18.14 -14.37
N LEU A 124 8.94 -19.11 -14.66
CA LEU A 124 8.83 -20.34 -13.85
C LEU A 124 10.05 -21.26 -13.96
N VAL A 125 10.81 -21.17 -15.05
CA VAL A 125 12.07 -21.94 -15.21
C VAL A 125 13.23 -21.27 -14.48
N LEU A 126 13.16 -19.97 -14.25
CA LEU A 126 14.23 -19.16 -13.63
C LEU A 126 14.00 -18.88 -12.14
N ALA A 127 12.76 -19.03 -11.67
CA ALA A 127 12.38 -18.91 -10.26
C ALA A 127 12.81 -20.16 -9.49
#